data_AF-A0A6N7GM67-F1
#
_entry.id   AF-A0A6N7GM67-F1
#
_cell.length_a   1.000
_cell.length_b   1.000
_cell.length_c   1.000
_cell.angle_alpha   90.00
_cell.angle_beta   90.00
_cell.angle_gamma   90.00
#
_symmetry.space_group_name_H-M   'P 1'
#
loop_
_entity.id
_entity.type
_entity.pdbx_description
1 polymer ?
#
loop_
_entity_poly.entity_id
_entity_poly.type
_entity_poly.pdbx_seq_one_letter_code
_entity_poly.pdbx_strand_id
1 'polypeptide(L)'
;MRIGRKGWWVGALVAVWAGALLVAAVWSAQHDPATVRGQTDLTEGRQNLDRAVALLVETAGPGVTPDVGPLRQATGCRVTMVRRGTELDQSVLLTVPAGQEPTLLERLVDDLPAEWSARYDPGNGRFFADAGDFVAIRGGIEEPGLVRLTAETGCRPSDAP
;
A
#
# COMPACT_ATOMS: atom_id res chain seq x y z
N MET A 1 52.75 -3.00 14.52
CA MET A 1 51.92 -4.06 15.13
C MET A 1 52.14 -5.35 14.34
N ARG A 2 53.07 -6.23 14.77
CA ARG A 2 53.35 -7.49 14.04
C ARG A 2 52.27 -8.50 14.41
N ILE A 3 51.32 -8.70 13.50
CA ILE A 3 50.32 -9.75 13.61
C ILE A 3 51.07 -11.08 13.53
N GLY A 4 51.22 -11.79 14.65
CA GLY A 4 51.81 -13.13 14.66
C GLY A 4 50.97 -14.10 13.83
N ARG A 5 51.55 -15.21 13.35
CA ARG A 5 50.86 -16.22 12.51
C ARG A 5 49.45 -16.58 12.99
N LYS A 6 49.24 -16.72 14.31
CA LYS A 6 47.92 -16.96 14.91
C LYS A 6 46.93 -15.81 14.68
N GLY A 7 47.35 -14.56 14.80
CA GLY A 7 46.50 -13.39 14.54
C GLY A 7 46.12 -13.24 13.07
N TRP A 8 46.98 -13.67 12.14
CA TRP A 8 46.68 -13.68 10.71
C TRP A 8 45.61 -14.72 10.36
N TRP A 9 45.69 -15.92 10.94
CA TRP A 9 44.66 -16.96 10.78
C TRP A 9 43.31 -16.55 11.36
N VAL A 10 43.28 -15.93 12.54
CA VAL A 10 42.04 -15.41 13.12
C VAL A 10 41.46 -14.31 12.24
N GLY A 11 42.30 -13.38 11.75
CA GLY A 11 41.86 -12.33 10.83
C GLY A 11 41.29 -12.89 9.52
N ALA A 12 41.93 -13.91 8.94
CA ALA A 12 41.45 -14.58 7.74
C ALA A 12 40.10 -15.28 7.98
N LEU A 13 39.95 -15.98 9.10
CA LEU A 13 38.69 -16.63 9.47
C LEU A 13 37.55 -15.61 9.64
N VAL A 14 37.82 -14.50 10.33
CA VAL A 14 36.84 -13.41 10.51
C VAL A 14 36.47 -12.78 9.16
N ALA A 15 37.43 -12.54 8.27
CA ALA A 15 37.15 -11.97 6.95
C ALA A 15 36.30 -12.91 6.09
N VAL A 16 36.61 -14.20 6.07
CA VAL A 16 35.83 -15.22 5.37
C VAL A 16 34.41 -15.27 5.92
N TRP A 17 34.26 -15.27 7.24
CA TRP A 17 32.94 -15.33 7.88
C TRP A 17 32.14 -14.02 7.65
N ALA A 18 32.77 -12.85 7.79
CA ALA A 18 32.12 -11.59 7.44
C ALA A 18 31.65 -11.56 5.98
N GLY A 19 32.46 -12.07 5.05
CA GLY A 19 32.10 -12.22 3.65
C GLY A 19 30.92 -13.17 3.44
N ALA A 20 30.94 -14.34 4.08
CA ALA A 20 29.84 -15.30 3.99
C ALA A 20 28.53 -14.76 4.61
N LEU A 21 28.57 -14.01 5.72
CA LEU A 21 27.40 -13.31 6.27
C LEU A 21 26.86 -12.27 5.29
N LEU A 22 27.75 -11.48 4.66
CA LEU A 22 27.36 -10.48 3.68
C LEU A 22 26.66 -11.11 2.47
N VAL A 23 27.24 -12.19 1.92
CA VAL A 23 26.65 -12.93 0.81
C VAL A 23 25.30 -13.52 1.21
N ALA A 24 25.20 -14.17 2.37
CA ALA A 24 23.95 -14.73 2.86
C ALA A 24 22.88 -13.65 3.08
N ALA A 25 23.23 -12.50 3.64
CA ALA A 25 22.32 -11.39 3.85
C ALA A 25 21.82 -10.79 2.52
N VAL A 26 22.70 -10.62 1.53
CA VAL A 26 22.32 -10.14 0.19
C VAL A 26 21.44 -11.15 -0.53
N TRP A 27 21.77 -12.44 -0.46
CA TRP A 27 20.99 -13.50 -1.10
C TRP A 27 19.59 -13.61 -0.49
N SER A 28 19.52 -13.65 0.84
CA SER A 28 18.26 -13.66 1.62
C SER A 28 17.40 -12.45 1.29
N ALA A 29 17.97 -11.24 1.27
CA ALA A 29 17.23 -10.02 0.93
C ALA A 29 16.67 -10.00 -0.50
N GLN A 30 17.24 -10.78 -1.42
CA GLN A 30 16.79 -10.88 -2.80
C GLN A 30 15.80 -12.03 -3.05
N HIS A 31 15.94 -13.15 -2.33
CA HIS A 31 15.24 -14.40 -2.67
C HIS A 31 14.26 -14.89 -1.60
N ASP A 32 14.41 -14.47 -0.34
CA ASP A 32 13.53 -14.95 0.71
C ASP A 32 12.17 -14.23 0.66
N PRO A 33 11.07 -14.97 0.91
CA PRO A 33 9.76 -14.37 1.04
C PRO A 33 9.77 -13.36 2.20
N ALA A 34 8.93 -12.35 2.08
CA ALA A 34 8.91 -11.30 3.06
C ALA A 34 8.58 -11.84 4.47
N THR A 35 9.42 -11.49 5.44
CA THR A 35 9.38 -12.04 6.80
C THR A 35 8.21 -11.50 7.65
N VAL A 36 7.40 -10.60 7.10
CA VAL A 36 6.19 -10.06 7.75
C VAL A 36 4.97 -10.67 7.05
N ARG A 37 4.04 -11.27 7.81
CA ARG A 37 2.81 -11.88 7.30
C ARG A 37 1.94 -10.98 6.42
N GLY A 38 2.18 -9.67 6.45
CA GLY A 38 1.45 -8.68 5.65
C GLY A 38 2.16 -8.22 4.38
N GLN A 39 3.37 -8.68 4.08
CA GLN A 39 4.01 -8.40 2.78
C GLN A 39 3.52 -9.42 1.75
N THR A 40 2.25 -9.26 1.42
CA THR A 40 1.52 -10.02 0.43
C THR A 40 2.03 -9.74 -0.99
N ASP A 41 1.91 -10.71 -1.89
CA ASP A 41 2.25 -10.53 -3.30
C ASP A 41 1.30 -9.53 -4.00
N LEU A 42 1.70 -9.08 -5.19
CA LEU A 42 0.94 -8.10 -5.96
C LEU A 42 -0.45 -8.62 -6.39
N THR A 43 -0.61 -9.93 -6.54
CA THR A 43 -1.86 -10.58 -6.98
C THR A 43 -2.90 -10.54 -5.87
N GLU A 44 -2.52 -10.89 -4.65
CA GLU A 44 -3.40 -10.81 -3.49
C GLU A 44 -3.68 -9.35 -3.13
N GLY A 45 -2.68 -8.45 -3.27
CA GLY A 45 -2.90 -7.00 -3.17
C GLY A 45 -3.96 -6.49 -4.15
N ARG A 46 -3.97 -7.00 -5.39
CA ARG A 46 -5.02 -6.68 -6.37
C ARG A 46 -6.39 -7.17 -5.93
N GLN A 47 -6.50 -8.40 -5.44
CA GLN A 47 -7.78 -8.95 -4.98
C GLN A 47 -8.35 -8.16 -3.80
N ASN A 48 -7.51 -7.74 -2.87
CA ASN A 48 -7.94 -6.94 -1.73
C ASN A 48 -8.35 -5.53 -2.15
N LEU A 49 -7.63 -4.91 -3.10
CA LEU A 49 -8.01 -3.63 -3.68
C LEU A 49 -9.37 -3.72 -4.40
N ASP A 50 -9.59 -4.77 -5.20
CA ASP A 50 -10.86 -4.98 -5.90
C ASP A 50 -12.03 -5.14 -4.93
N ARG A 51 -11.82 -5.90 -3.84
CA ARG A 51 -12.82 -6.04 -2.77
C ARG A 51 -13.12 -4.71 -2.08
N ALA A 52 -12.08 -3.94 -1.78
CA ALA A 52 -12.23 -2.65 -1.13
C ALA A 52 -13.00 -1.64 -2.00
N VAL A 53 -12.69 -1.59 -3.30
CA VAL A 53 -13.41 -0.75 -4.28
C VAL A 53 -14.87 -1.19 -4.39
N ALA A 54 -15.13 -2.49 -4.49
CA ALA A 54 -16.50 -3.01 -4.59
C ALA A 54 -17.34 -2.63 -3.36
N LEU A 55 -16.80 -2.83 -2.16
CA LEU A 55 -17.50 -2.48 -0.93
C LEU A 55 -17.71 -0.97 -0.82
N LEU A 56 -16.71 -0.15 -1.16
CA LEU A 56 -16.84 1.31 -1.17
C LEU A 56 -17.99 1.77 -2.08
N VAL A 57 -18.09 1.19 -3.29
CA VAL A 57 -19.16 1.49 -4.24
C VAL A 57 -20.52 1.04 -3.73
N GLU A 58 -20.59 -0.13 -3.09
CA GLU A 58 -21.81 -0.63 -2.46
C GLU A 58 -22.28 0.27 -1.32
N THR A 59 -21.36 0.68 -0.43
CA THR A 59 -21.64 1.54 0.73
C THR A 59 -22.01 2.97 0.32
N ALA A 60 -21.53 3.48 -0.81
CA ALA A 60 -21.95 4.80 -1.32
C ALA A 60 -23.47 4.88 -1.52
N GLY A 61 -24.11 3.74 -1.83
CA GLY A 61 -25.56 3.58 -1.78
C GLY A 61 -26.34 4.29 -2.90
N PRO A 62 -27.67 4.26 -2.82
CA PRO A 62 -28.54 4.83 -3.85
C PRO A 62 -28.44 6.36 -3.89
N GLY A 63 -28.51 6.93 -5.09
CA GLY A 63 -28.43 8.38 -5.31
C GLY A 63 -27.01 8.92 -5.52
N VAL A 64 -26.00 8.05 -5.43
CA VAL A 64 -24.63 8.31 -5.87
C VAL A 64 -24.41 7.63 -7.21
N THR A 65 -23.78 8.30 -8.16
CA THR A 65 -23.34 7.66 -9.42
C THR A 65 -21.84 7.36 -9.33
N PRO A 66 -21.45 6.09 -9.13
CA PRO A 66 -20.05 5.70 -9.09
C PRO A 66 -19.47 5.56 -10.50
N ASP A 67 -18.27 6.08 -10.71
CA ASP A 67 -17.43 5.83 -11.88
C ASP A 67 -16.07 5.30 -11.42
N VAL A 68 -15.79 4.05 -11.78
CA VAL A 68 -14.57 3.35 -11.38
C VAL A 68 -13.54 3.51 -12.49
N GLY A 69 -12.47 4.24 -12.18
CA GLY A 69 -11.37 4.48 -13.08
C GLY A 69 -10.56 3.23 -13.40
N PRO A 70 -9.66 3.32 -14.40
CA PRO A 70 -8.78 2.21 -14.75
C PRO A 70 -7.84 1.89 -13.59
N LEU A 71 -7.51 0.60 -13.42
CA LEU A 71 -6.39 0.20 -12.57
C LEU A 71 -5.10 0.78 -13.13
N ARG A 72 -4.35 1.48 -12.28
CA ARG A 72 -3.01 1.97 -12.59
C ARG A 72 -1.98 1.18 -11.80
N GLN A 73 -0.84 0.99 -12.44
CA GLN A 73 0.28 0.26 -11.88
C GLN A 73 1.51 1.16 -11.92
N ALA A 74 1.97 1.59 -10.74
CA ALA A 74 3.19 2.37 -10.58
C ALA A 74 4.35 1.43 -10.26
N THR A 75 5.21 1.18 -11.26
CA THR A 75 6.40 0.35 -11.09
C THR A 75 7.59 1.19 -10.65
N GLY A 76 8.47 0.64 -9.81
CA GLY A 76 9.71 1.31 -9.40
C GLY A 76 9.62 2.03 -8.06
N CYS A 77 8.54 1.83 -7.30
CA CYS A 77 8.53 2.20 -5.89
C CYS A 77 9.59 1.38 -5.13
N ARG A 78 10.05 1.85 -3.97
CA ARG A 78 11.08 1.17 -3.18
C ARG A 78 10.45 0.55 -1.93
N VAL A 79 10.51 -0.78 -1.85
CA VAL A 79 10.16 -1.53 -0.64
C VAL A 79 11.33 -1.47 0.35
N THR A 80 12.55 -1.60 -0.15
CA THR A 80 13.79 -1.39 0.63
C THR A 80 14.83 -0.64 -0.22
N MET A 81 15.99 -0.31 0.36
CA MET A 81 17.10 0.33 -0.36
C MET A 81 17.55 -0.46 -1.61
N VAL A 82 17.36 -1.77 -1.63
CA VAL A 82 17.81 -2.67 -2.70
C VAL A 82 16.67 -3.39 -3.42
N ARG A 83 15.43 -3.31 -2.90
CA ARG A 83 14.26 -4.01 -3.45
C ARG A 83 13.27 -3.01 -4.03
N ARG A 84 13.06 -3.09 -5.34
CA ARG A 84 11.96 -2.38 -6.02
C ARG A 84 10.64 -3.10 -5.76
N GLY A 85 9.57 -2.37 -5.97
CA GLY A 85 8.23 -2.88 -5.93
C GLY A 85 7.33 -2.22 -6.96
N THR A 86 6.08 -2.61 -6.88
CA THR A 86 4.98 -2.11 -7.69
C THR A 86 3.84 -1.74 -6.76
N GLU A 87 3.20 -0.61 -7.04
CA GLU A 87 2.00 -0.16 -6.37
C GLU A 87 0.83 -0.19 -7.35
N LEU A 88 -0.33 -0.62 -6.87
CA LEU A 88 -1.58 -0.58 -7.61
C LEU A 88 -2.45 0.52 -7.02
N ASP A 89 -3.01 1.37 -7.88
CA ASP A 89 -4.00 2.36 -7.51
C ASP A 89 -5.23 2.30 -8.43
N GLN A 90 -6.39 2.60 -7.86
CA GLN A 90 -7.63 2.70 -8.62
C GLN A 90 -8.49 3.83 -8.05
N SER A 91 -8.87 4.78 -8.90
CA SER A 91 -9.75 5.86 -8.49
C SER A 91 -11.22 5.48 -8.63
N VAL A 92 -12.03 5.95 -7.69
CA VAL A 92 -13.49 5.89 -7.70
C VAL A 92 -14.00 7.31 -7.59
N LEU A 93 -14.72 7.74 -8.61
CA LEU A 93 -15.45 9.01 -8.63
C LEU A 93 -16.87 8.75 -8.16
N LEU A 94 -17.32 9.53 -7.19
CA LEU A 94 -18.67 9.46 -6.64
C LEU A 94 -19.34 10.79 -6.94
N THR A 95 -20.30 10.78 -7.87
CA THR A 95 -21.08 11.97 -8.23
C THR A 95 -22.34 12.05 -7.38
N VAL A 96 -22.54 13.22 -6.76
CA VAL A 96 -23.70 13.57 -5.94
C VAL A 96 -24.21 14.96 -6.32
N PRO A 97 -25.44 15.35 -5.92
CA PRO A 97 -25.86 16.74 -6.04
C PRO A 97 -24.89 17.67 -5.30
N ALA A 98 -24.58 18.81 -5.92
CA ALA A 98 -23.66 19.78 -5.32
C ALA A 98 -24.12 20.20 -3.92
N GLY A 99 -23.19 20.20 -2.96
CA GLY A 99 -23.45 20.47 -1.54
C GLY A 99 -23.79 19.23 -0.69
N GLN A 100 -23.91 18.04 -1.28
CA GLN A 100 -24.12 16.78 -0.55
C GLN A 100 -22.85 15.95 -0.34
N GLU A 101 -21.71 16.44 -0.79
CA GLU A 101 -20.41 15.75 -0.68
C GLU A 101 -20.02 15.51 0.79
N PRO A 102 -20.17 16.47 1.72
CA PRO A 102 -19.90 16.22 3.14
C PRO A 102 -20.80 15.13 3.72
N THR A 103 -22.10 15.15 3.38
CA THR A 103 -23.07 14.15 3.86
C THR A 103 -22.76 12.76 3.33
N LEU A 104 -22.28 12.65 2.08
CA LEU A 104 -21.80 11.38 1.53
C LEU A 104 -20.59 10.88 2.33
N LEU A 105 -19.59 11.73 2.57
CA LEU A 105 -18.35 11.34 3.25
C LEU A 105 -18.60 10.97 4.73
N GLU A 106 -19.49 11.69 5.41
CA GLU A 106 -19.93 11.35 6.78
C GLU A 106 -20.64 9.99 6.80
N ARG A 107 -21.56 9.73 5.86
CA ARG A 107 -22.22 8.43 5.75
C ARG A 107 -21.23 7.31 5.48
N LEU A 108 -20.25 7.52 4.60
CA LEU A 108 -19.20 6.53 4.36
C LEU A 108 -18.41 6.23 5.65
N VAL A 109 -18.17 7.22 6.51
CA VAL A 109 -17.53 6.97 7.81
C VAL A 109 -18.39 6.08 8.71
N ASP A 110 -19.70 6.30 8.71
CA ASP A 110 -20.65 5.57 9.57
C ASP A 110 -20.96 4.14 9.08
N ASP A 111 -21.04 3.95 7.76
CA ASP A 111 -21.52 2.71 7.14
C ASP A 111 -20.39 1.78 6.67
N LEU A 112 -19.15 2.26 6.56
CA LEU A 112 -18.01 1.38 6.27
C LEU A 112 -17.68 0.49 7.48
N PRO A 113 -17.04 -0.68 7.25
CA PRO A 113 -16.65 -1.57 8.34
C PRO A 113 -15.83 -0.84 9.40
N ALA A 114 -16.12 -1.07 10.68
CA ALA A 114 -15.46 -0.37 11.79
C ALA A 114 -13.96 -0.63 11.83
N GLU A 115 -13.53 -1.82 11.41
CA GLU A 115 -12.12 -2.17 11.25
C GLU A 115 -11.37 -1.24 10.28
N TRP A 116 -12.07 -0.59 9.34
CA TRP A 116 -11.44 0.29 8.37
C TRP A 116 -11.02 1.64 8.93
N SER A 117 -11.46 1.97 10.15
CA SER A 117 -11.08 3.22 10.82
C SER A 117 -11.26 4.47 9.94
N ALA A 118 -12.37 4.49 9.20
CA ALA A 118 -12.72 5.55 8.25
C ALA A 118 -12.85 6.90 8.97
N ARG A 119 -12.34 7.95 8.34
CA ARG A 119 -12.27 9.30 8.87
C ARG A 119 -12.51 10.32 7.76
N TYR A 120 -13.31 11.32 8.08
CA TYR A 120 -13.55 12.49 7.25
C TYR A 120 -13.19 13.76 8.04
N ASP A 121 -12.43 14.65 7.41
CA ASP A 121 -12.09 15.95 7.96
C ASP A 121 -12.87 17.05 7.20
N PRO A 122 -13.93 17.61 7.79
CA PRO A 122 -14.75 18.64 7.16
C PRO A 122 -14.01 19.97 6.97
N GLY A 123 -12.89 20.19 7.69
CA GLY A 123 -12.11 21.43 7.57
C GLY A 123 -11.32 21.53 6.26
N ASN A 124 -10.98 20.39 5.66
CA ASN A 124 -10.22 20.33 4.41
C ASN A 124 -10.83 19.39 3.36
N GLY A 125 -12.00 18.80 3.64
CA GLY A 125 -12.72 17.93 2.73
C GLY A 125 -12.06 16.57 2.50
N ARG A 126 -11.11 16.15 3.34
CA ARG A 126 -10.31 14.94 3.13
C ARG A 126 -10.96 13.72 3.77
N PHE A 127 -10.85 12.60 3.07
CA PHE A 127 -11.29 11.29 3.52
C PHE A 127 -10.10 10.32 3.59
N PHE A 128 -10.10 9.47 4.62
CA PHE A 128 -9.15 8.38 4.78
C PHE A 128 -9.84 7.14 5.36
N ALA A 129 -9.55 5.96 4.81
CA ALA A 129 -9.86 4.68 5.42
C ALA A 129 -8.71 3.69 5.18
N ASP A 130 -8.54 2.73 6.07
CA ASP A 130 -7.61 1.61 5.96
C ASP A 130 -8.41 0.34 5.72
N ALA A 131 -8.54 -0.11 4.47
CA ALA A 131 -9.35 -1.27 4.12
C ALA A 131 -8.75 -2.62 4.56
N GLY A 132 -7.71 -2.60 5.39
CA GLY A 132 -6.96 -3.78 5.79
C GLY A 132 -6.03 -4.25 4.68
N ASP A 133 -5.19 -5.23 5.00
CA ASP A 133 -4.25 -5.84 4.06
C ASP A 133 -3.46 -4.83 3.22
N PHE A 134 -3.09 -3.71 3.85
CA PHE A 134 -2.41 -2.52 3.30
C PHE A 134 -3.06 -1.94 2.04
N VAL A 135 -4.39 -1.93 1.99
CA VAL A 135 -5.16 -1.12 1.05
C VAL A 135 -5.61 0.14 1.76
N ALA A 136 -5.09 1.30 1.37
CA ALA A 136 -5.56 2.58 1.88
C ALA A 136 -6.55 3.20 0.89
N ILE A 137 -7.61 3.83 1.39
CA ILE A 137 -8.53 4.64 0.61
C ILE A 137 -8.31 6.08 1.02
N ARG A 138 -7.94 6.95 0.06
CA ARG A 138 -7.70 8.37 0.32
C ARG A 138 -8.35 9.24 -0.73
N GLY A 139 -8.70 10.45 -0.34
CA GLY A 139 -9.18 11.44 -1.29
C GLY A 139 -10.04 12.46 -0.59
N GLY A 140 -11.15 12.82 -1.22
CA GLY A 140 -12.06 13.80 -0.67
C GLY A 140 -12.90 14.47 -1.74
N ILE A 141 -13.44 15.63 -1.37
CA ILE A 141 -14.18 16.51 -2.28
C ILE A 141 -13.18 17.08 -3.29
N GLU A 142 -13.39 16.79 -4.58
CA GLU A 142 -12.57 17.31 -5.66
C GLU A 142 -13.15 18.62 -6.18
N GLU A 143 -14.45 18.62 -6.47
CA GLU A 143 -15.21 19.74 -7.01
C GLU A 143 -16.67 19.65 -6.52
N PRO A 144 -17.48 20.72 -6.63
CA PRO A 144 -18.91 20.64 -6.33
C PRO A 144 -19.61 19.53 -7.12
N GLY A 145 -20.23 18.61 -6.41
CA GLY A 145 -20.93 17.42 -6.88
C GLY A 145 -20.02 16.21 -7.09
N LEU A 146 -18.71 16.32 -6.81
CA LEU A 146 -17.74 15.28 -7.15
C LEU A 146 -16.79 14.96 -5.99
N VAL A 147 -16.84 13.72 -5.53
CA VAL A 147 -15.89 13.15 -4.58
C VAL A 147 -14.98 12.18 -5.33
N ARG A 148 -13.66 12.35 -5.21
CA ARG A 148 -12.67 11.40 -5.71
C ARG A 148 -12.03 10.68 -4.54
N LEU A 149 -12.17 9.36 -4.54
CA LEU A 149 -11.46 8.46 -3.64
C LEU A 149 -10.52 7.58 -4.46
N THR A 150 -9.36 7.25 -3.92
CA THR A 150 -8.35 6.40 -4.54
C THR A 150 -8.03 5.28 -3.57
N ALA A 151 -8.26 4.04 -3.99
CA ALA A 151 -7.77 2.86 -3.31
C ALA A 151 -6.36 2.55 -3.80
N GLU A 152 -5.42 2.30 -2.89
CA GLU A 152 -4.02 2.04 -3.19
C GLU A 152 -3.47 0.91 -2.31
N THR A 153 -2.70 -0.01 -2.89
CA THR A 153 -2.08 -1.13 -2.16
C THR A 153 -0.80 -0.75 -1.41
N GLY A 154 -0.33 0.49 -1.59
CA GLY A 154 1.05 0.86 -1.31
C GLY A 154 2.07 0.06 -2.13
N CYS A 155 3.35 0.27 -1.83
CA CYS A 155 4.45 -0.38 -2.54
C CYS A 155 4.59 -1.87 -2.15
N ARG A 156 4.39 -2.78 -3.10
CA ARG A 156 4.48 -4.23 -2.90
C ARG A 156 5.63 -4.84 -3.66
N PRO A 157 6.22 -5.93 -3.14
CA PRO A 157 7.14 -6.70 -3.94
C PRO A 157 6.47 -7.18 -5.22
N SER A 158 7.12 -6.95 -6.34
CA SER A 158 6.75 -7.53 -7.62
C SER A 158 7.89 -8.40 -8.10
N ASP A 159 7.57 -9.58 -8.62
CA ASP A 159 8.51 -10.44 -9.34
C ASP A 159 8.85 -9.87 -10.73
N ALA A 160 8.47 -8.61 -10.99
CA ALA A 160 8.72 -7.93 -12.24
C ALA A 160 10.22 -7.58 -12.32
N PRO A 161 10.93 -8.00 -13.39
CA PRO A 161 12.36 -7.73 -13.59
C PRO A 161 12.70 -6.23 -13.65
#